data_AF-A0A2M6XXK1-F1
#
_entry.id   AF-A0A2M6XXK1-F1
#
_cell.length_a   1.000
_cell.length_b   1.000
_cell.length_c   1.000
_cell.angle_alpha   90.00
_cell.angle_beta   90.00
_cell.angle_gamma   90.00
#
_symmetry.space_group_name_H-M   'P 1'
#
loop_
_entity.id
_entity.type
_entity.pdbx_description
1 polymer ?
#
loop_
_entity_poly.entity_id
_entity_poly.type
_entity_poly.pdbx_seq_one_letter_code
_entity_poly.pdbx_strand_id
1 'polypeptide(L)' 'MSKKNIGSCFDEFLSENAILDDVAAVAVKRVIACQIEQEMKAQNLNKTTMAKKMHTSCAA' A
#
# COMPACT_ATOMS: atom_id res chain seq x y z
N MET A 1 -24.58 -23.89 -1.35
CA MET A 1 -24.54 -22.76 -2.30
C MET A 1 -23.26 -22.87 -3.12
N SER A 2 -23.36 -23.33 -4.37
CA SER A 2 -22.21 -23.74 -5.19
C SER A 2 -21.37 -22.55 -5.67
N LYS A 3 -20.07 -22.58 -5.38
CA LYS A 3 -19.01 -21.69 -5.88
C LYS A 3 -18.71 -21.90 -7.38
N LYS A 4 -19.73 -22.07 -8.23
CA LYS A 4 -19.57 -22.54 -9.62
C LYS A 4 -18.83 -21.53 -10.52
N ASN A 5 -18.76 -20.26 -10.12
CA ASN A 5 -18.15 -19.17 -10.88
C ASN A 5 -17.00 -18.47 -10.12
N ILE A 6 -16.53 -19.02 -9.00
CA ILE A 6 -15.38 -18.47 -8.27
C ILE A 6 -14.15 -19.23 -8.77
N GLY A 7 -13.27 -18.52 -9.50
CA GLY A 7 -11.98 -19.04 -9.94
C GLY A 7 -10.96 -19.13 -8.79
N SER A 8 -9.70 -19.35 -9.14
CA SER A 8 -8.57 -19.27 -8.22
C SER A 8 -8.50 -17.90 -7.54
N CYS A 9 -7.88 -17.85 -6.36
CA CYS A 9 -7.70 -16.57 -5.67
C CYS A 9 -6.66 -15.71 -6.40
N PHE A 10 -6.68 -14.40 -6.18
CA PHE A 10 -5.76 -13.49 -6.85
C PHE A 10 -4.29 -13.81 -6.55
N ASP A 11 -3.98 -14.24 -5.31
CA ASP A 11 -2.63 -14.62 -4.93
C ASP A 11 -2.13 -15.86 -5.69
N GLU A 12 -3.02 -16.80 -6.00
CA GLU A 12 -2.73 -17.98 -6.83
C GLU A 12 -2.44 -17.55 -8.27
N PHE A 13 -3.22 -16.64 -8.85
CA PHE A 13 -2.92 -16.03 -10.15
C PHE A 13 -1.57 -15.31 -10.17
N LEU A 14 -1.24 -14.54 -9.13
CA LEU A 14 0.06 -13.84 -9.05
C LEU A 14 1.23 -14.81 -8.87
N SER A 15 1.01 -15.91 -8.15
CA SER A 15 2.00 -16.98 -7.94
C SER A 15 2.28 -17.74 -9.23
N GLU A 16 1.23 -18.08 -9.99
CA GLU A 16 1.34 -18.73 -11.31
C GLU A 16 2.18 -17.91 -12.30
N ASN A 17 2.10 -16.58 -12.20
CA ASN A 17 2.86 -15.65 -13.03
C ASN A 17 4.25 -15.30 -12.45
N ALA A 18 4.62 -15.89 -11.31
CA ALA A 18 5.88 -15.61 -10.58
C ALA A 18 6.10 -14.11 -10.25
N ILE A 19 5.03 -13.35 -10.01
CA ILE A 19 5.07 -11.90 -9.71
C ILE A 19 4.48 -11.55 -8.33
N LEU A 20 4.10 -12.55 -7.52
CA LEU A 20 3.47 -12.31 -6.21
C LEU A 20 4.34 -11.41 -5.31
N ASP A 21 5.64 -11.69 -5.23
CA ASP A 21 6.55 -10.96 -4.35
C ASP A 21 6.71 -9.49 -4.77
N ASP A 22 6.82 -9.23 -6.07
CA ASP A 22 6.93 -7.88 -6.61
C ASP A 22 5.66 -7.07 -6.35
N VAL A 23 4.49 -7.68 -6.58
CA VAL A 23 3.19 -7.05 -6.33
C VAL A 23 3.02 -6.79 -4.83
N ALA A 24 3.37 -7.75 -3.97
CA ALA A 24 3.30 -7.59 -2.53
C ALA A 24 4.21 -6.44 -2.04
N ALA A 25 5.44 -6.35 -2.54
CA ALA A 25 6.35 -5.27 -2.20
C ALA A 25 5.82 -3.89 -2.62
N VAL A 26 5.19 -3.78 -3.78
CA VAL A 26 4.55 -2.53 -4.24
C VAL A 26 3.31 -2.23 -3.41
N ALA A 27 2.48 -3.23 -3.09
CA ALA A 27 1.27 -3.07 -2.30
C ALA A 27 1.60 -2.53 -0.90
N VAL A 28 2.59 -3.09 -0.22
CA VAL A 28 3.03 -2.61 1.11
C VAL A 28 3.45 -1.14 1.05
N LYS A 29 4.26 -0.73 0.07
CA LYS A 29 4.68 0.67 -0.08
C LYS A 29 3.48 1.60 -0.28
N ARG A 30 2.51 1.19 -1.10
CA ARG A 30 1.29 1.97 -1.36
C ARG A 30 0.42 2.10 -0.12
N VAL A 31 0.24 1.02 0.64
CA VAL A 31 -0.53 1.03 1.88
C VAL A 31 0.08 2.01 2.89
N ILE A 32 1.40 1.96 3.09
CA ILE A 32 2.10 2.88 4.00
C ILE A 32 1.94 4.33 3.52
N ALA A 33 2.12 4.60 2.22
CA ALA A 33 1.95 5.94 1.68
C ALA A 33 0.52 6.47 1.87
N CYS A 34 -0.50 5.65 1.63
CA CYS A 34 -1.89 6.02 1.84
C CYS A 34 -2.19 6.29 3.32
N GLN A 35 -1.65 5.49 4.24
CA GLN A 35 -1.83 5.71 5.68
C GLN A 35 -1.19 7.03 6.12
N ILE A 36 0.01 7.36 5.63
CA ILE A 36 0.65 8.65 5.90
C ILE A 36 -0.21 9.81 5.37
N GLU A 37 -0.74 9.70 4.16
CA GLU A 37 -1.60 10.74 3.58
C GLU A 37 -2.91 10.91 4.38
N GLN A 38 -3.52 9.81 4.82
CA GLN A 38 -4.71 9.83 5.67
C GLN A 38 -4.44 10.50 7.01
N GLU A 39 -3.32 10.18 7.66
CA GLU A 39 -2.91 10.81 8.92
C GLU A 39 -2.62 12.30 8.75
N MET A 40 -1.98 12.68 7.65
CA MET A 40 -1.77 14.09 7.31
C MET A 40 -3.09 14.84 7.17
N LYS A 41 -4.09 14.25 6.50
CA LYS A 41 -5.43 14.85 6.38
C LYS A 41 -6.14 14.92 7.74
N ALA A 42 -6.12 13.84 8.51
CA ALA A 42 -6.77 13.77 9.82
C ALA A 42 -6.22 14.82 10.81
N GLN A 43 -4.90 15.05 10.77
CA GLN A 43 -4.21 15.99 11.66
C GLN A 43 -3.97 17.37 11.02
N ASN A 44 -4.49 17.62 9.81
CA ASN A 44 -4.25 18.86 9.04
C ASN A 44 -2.75 19.21 8.88
N LEU A 45 -1.90 18.21 8.65
CA LEU A 45 -0.47 18.37 8.48
C LEU A 45 -0.11 18.53 6.99
N ASN A 46 0.80 19.47 6.70
CA ASN A 46 1.46 19.53 5.40
C ASN A 46 2.71 18.61 5.36
N LYS A 47 3.27 18.39 4.16
CA LYS A 47 4.43 17.50 3.95
C LYS A 47 5.64 17.88 4.82
N THR A 48 5.88 19.17 4.99
CA THR A 48 7.01 19.69 5.78
C THR A 48 6.85 19.39 7.27
N THR A 49 5.67 19.61 7.82
CA THR A 49 5.38 19.30 9.22
C THR A 49 5.41 17.80 9.47
N MET A 50 4.87 17.00 8.53
CA MET A 50 4.90 15.53 8.63
C MET A 50 6.34 14.99 8.64
N ALA A 51 7.19 15.46 7.72
CA ALA A 51 8.59 15.04 7.66
C ALA A 51 9.35 15.36 8.96
N LYS A 52 9.15 16.56 9.50
CA LYS A 52 9.71 16.94 10.82
C LYS A 52 9.25 16.00 11.94
N LYS A 53 7.96 15.62 11.96
CA LYS A 53 7.40 14.70 12.95
C LYS A 53 7.94 13.28 12.82
N MET A 54 8.22 12.85 11.60
CA MET A 54 8.78 11.52 11.30
C MET A 54 10.31 11.46 11.43
N HIS A 55 10.97 12.57 11.76
CA HIS A 55 12.44 12.69 11.74
C HIS A 55 13.04 12.32 10.37
N THR A 56 12.34 12.67 9.29
CA THR A 56 12.77 12.45 7.91
C THR A 56 12.95 13.79 7.19
N SER A 57 13.74 13.79 6.12
CA SER A 57 13.77 14.92 5.19
C SER A 57 12.51 14.93 4.32
N CYS A 58 12.04 16.12 3.93
CA CYS A 58 11.10 16.20 2.83
C CYS A 58 11.81 15.71 1.56
N ALA A 59 11.32 14.64 0.96
CA ALA A 59 11.68 14.33 -0.42
C ALA A 59 11.12 15.44 -1.33
N ALA A 60 11.96 15.91 -2.27
CA ALA A 60 11.56 16.83 -3.34
C ALA A 60 10.65 16.11 -4.35
#